data_AF-A0A661WSC9-F1
#
_entry.id   AF-A0A661WSC9-F1
#
_cell.length_a   1.000
_cell.length_b   1.000
_cell.length_c   1.000
_cell.angle_alpha   90.00
_cell.angle_beta   90.00
_cell.angle_gamma   90.00
#
_symmetry.space_group_name_H-M   'P 1'
#
loop_
_entity.id
_entity.type
_entity.pdbx_description
1 polymer ?
#
loop_
_entity_poly.entity_id
_entity_poly.type
_entity_poly.pdbx_seq_one_letter_code
_entity_poly.pdbx_strand_id
1 'polypeptide(L)'
;LADASDDAQFAELNTMGELTQKCWDANVQVMIEGPGHVPFDQIKMNVEKQIEICNGAPFYVLGPIVCDIAPGYDHITSAIGATAAASAGAAMLCYVTPKEHLGLPDSEDVRTGLIAYKIAAHAADVARHRPGARDLDDAMAVARRNFDWKKQFELSLDPDRAREYFEACNVSHSDDKGDFCSMCGKKFCAMRNSQKLT
;
A
#
# COMPACT_ATOMS: atom_id res chain seq x y z
N LEU A 1 16.34 -12.09 -1.01
CA LEU A 1 17.17 -10.88 -0.80
C LEU A 1 18.59 -11.00 -1.36
N ALA A 2 19.29 -12.12 -1.18
CA ALA A 2 20.71 -12.25 -1.55
C ALA A 2 20.99 -11.96 -3.04
N ASP A 3 20.03 -12.30 -3.91
CA ASP A 3 20.14 -12.16 -5.36
C ASP A 3 19.62 -10.80 -5.88
N ALA A 4 19.19 -9.90 -4.99
CA ALA A 4 18.65 -8.62 -5.38
C ALA A 4 19.73 -7.73 -6.03
N SER A 5 19.37 -7.09 -7.15
CA SER A 5 20.24 -6.17 -7.89
C SER A 5 21.51 -6.83 -8.43
N ASP A 6 21.45 -8.12 -8.77
CA ASP A 6 22.57 -8.84 -9.36
C ASP A 6 22.75 -8.52 -10.86
N ASP A 7 23.84 -9.03 -11.44
CA ASP A 7 24.17 -8.81 -12.85
C ASP A 7 23.11 -9.41 -13.79
N ALA A 8 22.46 -10.51 -13.40
CA ALA A 8 21.44 -11.16 -14.20
C ALA A 8 20.18 -10.28 -14.30
N GLN A 9 19.69 -9.76 -13.18
CA GLN A 9 18.56 -8.84 -13.12
C GLN A 9 18.80 -7.61 -13.99
N PHE A 10 19.97 -6.98 -13.89
CA PHE A 10 20.26 -5.78 -14.68
C PHE A 10 20.56 -6.07 -16.16
N ALA A 11 21.10 -7.23 -16.50
CA ALA A 11 21.23 -7.66 -17.89
C ALA A 11 19.86 -7.79 -18.57
N GLU A 12 18.87 -8.35 -17.88
CA GLU A 12 17.50 -8.44 -18.38
C GLU A 12 16.86 -7.04 -18.50
N LEU A 13 17.03 -6.16 -17.50
CA LEU A 13 16.51 -4.79 -17.55
C LEU A 13 17.05 -4.00 -18.75
N ASN A 14 18.34 -4.12 -19.06
CA ASN A 14 18.94 -3.53 -20.26
C ASN A 14 18.27 -4.04 -21.55
N THR A 15 18.05 -5.35 -21.62
CA THR A 15 17.37 -5.98 -22.77
C THR A 15 15.94 -5.46 -22.89
N MET A 16 15.21 -5.31 -21.78
CA MET A 16 13.86 -4.73 -21.77
C MET A 16 13.85 -3.29 -22.27
N GLY A 17 14.88 -2.49 -21.97
CA GLY A 17 15.05 -1.14 -22.52
C GLY A 17 15.18 -1.14 -24.06
N GLU A 18 16.01 -2.03 -24.61
CA GLU A 18 16.14 -2.19 -26.06
C GLU A 18 14.83 -2.64 -26.72
N LEU A 19 14.11 -3.58 -26.10
CA LEU A 19 12.82 -4.06 -26.59
C LEU A 19 11.75 -2.98 -26.52
N THR A 20 11.78 -2.13 -25.50
CA THR A 20 10.88 -0.98 -25.36
C THR A 20 11.00 -0.06 -26.58
N GLN A 21 12.23 0.29 -26.99
CA GLN A 21 12.43 1.15 -28.16
C GLN A 21 11.90 0.51 -29.44
N LYS A 22 12.18 -0.79 -29.66
CA LYS A 22 11.66 -1.53 -30.83
C LYS A 22 10.14 -1.54 -30.88
N CYS A 23 9.47 -1.71 -29.74
CA CYS A 23 8.02 -1.68 -29.64
C CYS A 23 7.47 -0.27 -29.94
N TRP A 24 8.10 0.78 -29.44
CA TRP A 24 7.68 2.16 -29.71
C TRP A 24 7.87 2.57 -31.16
N ASP A 25 8.94 2.12 -31.83
CA ASP A 25 9.13 2.30 -33.27
C ASP A 25 7.99 1.66 -34.09
N ALA A 26 7.37 0.61 -33.54
CA ALA A 26 6.18 -0.06 -34.09
C ALA A 26 4.84 0.46 -33.52
N ASN A 27 4.85 1.55 -32.74
CA ASN A 27 3.68 2.15 -32.09
C ASN A 27 2.90 1.17 -31.18
N VAL A 28 3.61 0.30 -30.46
CA VAL A 28 3.05 -0.62 -29.47
C VAL A 28 3.27 -0.06 -28.06
N GLN A 29 2.22 -0.04 -27.23
CA GLN A 29 2.33 0.39 -25.84
C GLN A 29 3.10 -0.64 -25.00
N VAL A 30 3.94 -0.16 -24.09
CA VAL A 30 4.83 -1.00 -23.27
C VAL A 30 4.79 -0.53 -21.81
N MET A 31 4.84 -1.50 -20.89
CA MET A 31 5.25 -1.32 -19.50
C MET A 31 6.36 -2.34 -19.20
N ILE A 32 7.17 -2.07 -18.18
CA ILE A 32 8.28 -2.93 -17.77
C ILE A 32 7.93 -3.60 -16.46
N GLU A 33 8.18 -4.92 -16.36
CA GLU A 33 8.05 -5.64 -15.10
C GLU A 33 9.35 -5.56 -14.29
N GLY A 34 9.22 -5.48 -12.97
CA GLY A 34 10.32 -5.31 -12.04
C GLY A 34 10.46 -6.44 -11.02
N PRO A 35 11.45 -6.35 -10.12
CA PRO A 35 11.86 -7.44 -9.23
C PRO A 35 10.79 -7.81 -8.19
N GLY A 36 10.96 -9.00 -7.60
CA GLY A 36 10.11 -9.53 -6.53
C GLY A 36 10.66 -9.33 -5.11
N HIS A 37 11.93 -9.63 -4.84
CA HIS A 37 12.54 -9.55 -3.50
C HIS A 37 13.73 -8.61 -3.50
N VAL A 38 13.63 -7.47 -2.81
CA VAL A 38 14.65 -6.42 -2.82
C VAL A 38 14.74 -5.78 -1.43
N PRO A 39 15.93 -5.69 -0.82
CA PRO A 39 16.07 -5.05 0.48
C PRO A 39 15.75 -3.56 0.36
N PHE A 40 15.16 -2.98 1.40
CA PHE A 40 14.53 -1.67 1.34
C PHE A 40 15.43 -0.56 0.79
N ASP A 41 16.71 -0.57 1.15
CA ASP A 41 17.71 0.43 0.75
C ASP A 41 18.01 0.42 -0.76
N GLN A 42 17.72 -0.67 -1.48
CA GLN A 42 17.99 -0.81 -2.92
C GLN A 42 16.78 -0.49 -3.81
N ILE A 43 15.58 -0.34 -3.24
CA ILE A 43 14.34 -0.19 -4.01
C ILE A 43 14.36 1.07 -4.89
N LYS A 44 14.72 2.21 -4.29
CA LYS A 44 14.75 3.48 -5.01
C LYS A 44 15.71 3.41 -6.21
N MET A 45 16.89 2.85 -6.01
CA MET A 45 17.90 2.67 -7.07
C MET A 45 17.36 1.79 -8.21
N ASN A 46 16.63 0.72 -7.91
CA ASN A 46 16.02 -0.14 -8.93
C ASN A 46 14.99 0.63 -9.80
N VAL A 47 14.14 1.44 -9.16
CA VAL A 47 13.17 2.28 -9.89
C VAL A 47 13.87 3.34 -10.75
N GLU A 48 14.88 4.03 -10.21
CA GLU A 48 15.63 5.05 -10.95
C GLU A 48 16.37 4.44 -12.16
N LYS A 49 17.00 3.27 -11.99
CA LYS A 49 17.62 2.53 -13.09
C LYS A 49 16.63 2.15 -14.18
N GLN A 50 15.44 1.67 -13.81
CA GLN A 50 14.44 1.32 -14.82
C GLN A 50 13.99 2.56 -15.60
N ILE A 51 13.77 3.69 -14.94
CA ILE A 51 13.38 4.94 -15.61
C ILE A 51 14.47 5.36 -16.61
N GLU A 52 15.74 5.26 -16.23
CA GLU A 52 16.87 5.60 -17.09
C GLU A 52 17.00 4.63 -18.29
N ILE A 53 17.05 3.32 -18.03
CA ILE A 53 17.34 2.29 -19.03
C ILE A 53 16.16 2.07 -19.99
N CYS A 54 14.93 2.19 -19.49
CA CYS A 54 13.72 1.93 -20.26
C CYS A 54 13.01 3.22 -20.70
N ASN A 55 13.74 4.34 -20.79
CA ASN A 55 13.29 5.62 -21.34
C ASN A 55 12.00 6.15 -20.69
N GLY A 56 11.82 5.92 -19.39
CA GLY A 56 10.63 6.34 -18.63
C GLY A 56 9.36 5.54 -18.92
N ALA A 57 9.46 4.35 -19.53
CA ALA A 57 8.32 3.45 -19.67
C ALA A 57 7.70 3.14 -18.28
N PRO A 58 6.37 2.97 -18.15
CA PRO A 58 5.73 2.68 -16.88
C PRO A 58 6.30 1.42 -16.22
N PHE A 59 6.65 1.51 -14.94
CA PHE A 59 7.20 0.39 -14.19
C PHE A 59 6.11 -0.34 -13.38
N TYR A 60 6.07 -1.66 -13.52
CA TYR A 60 5.15 -2.56 -12.86
C TYR A 60 5.94 -3.53 -11.95
N VAL A 61 5.81 -3.39 -10.63
CA VAL A 61 6.63 -4.15 -9.67
C VAL A 61 5.80 -5.14 -8.87
N LEU A 62 6.35 -6.31 -8.54
CA LEU A 62 5.75 -7.30 -7.63
C LEU A 62 6.27 -7.05 -6.21
N GLY A 63 5.52 -6.34 -5.37
CA GLY A 63 6.04 -5.84 -4.10
C GLY A 63 6.94 -4.62 -4.31
N PRO A 64 8.25 -4.68 -4.01
CA PRO A 64 9.03 -5.87 -3.67
C PRO A 64 8.98 -6.30 -2.19
N ILE A 65 9.16 -7.59 -1.93
CA ILE A 65 9.33 -8.18 -0.60
C ILE A 65 10.67 -7.72 0.00
N VAL A 66 10.59 -7.01 1.12
CA VAL A 66 11.78 -6.40 1.76
C VAL A 66 12.51 -7.30 2.74
N CYS A 67 11.91 -8.44 3.11
CA CYS A 67 12.49 -9.43 4.01
C CYS A 67 11.88 -10.81 3.78
N ASP A 68 12.71 -11.84 3.67
CA ASP A 68 12.29 -13.20 3.27
C ASP A 68 11.84 -14.08 4.46
N ILE A 69 11.91 -13.57 5.70
CA ILE A 69 11.75 -14.40 6.92
C ILE A 69 10.32 -14.43 7.47
N ALA A 70 9.34 -13.89 6.74
CA ALA A 70 7.96 -13.78 7.19
C ALA A 70 6.92 -14.38 6.23
N PRO A 71 7.11 -15.63 5.73
CA PRO A 71 6.09 -16.29 4.93
C PRO A 71 4.77 -16.40 5.72
N GLY A 72 3.64 -16.21 5.05
CA GLY A 72 2.34 -15.99 5.69
C GLY A 72 1.99 -14.51 5.90
N TYR A 73 2.99 -13.63 5.78
CA TYR A 73 2.86 -12.19 5.96
C TYR A 73 3.47 -11.39 4.81
N ASP A 74 3.65 -12.02 3.65
CA ASP A 74 4.33 -11.39 2.52
C ASP A 74 3.56 -10.21 1.92
N HIS A 75 2.23 -10.18 2.07
CA HIS A 75 1.42 -8.99 1.80
C HIS A 75 1.88 -7.75 2.62
N ILE A 76 2.44 -7.94 3.83
CA ILE A 76 2.98 -6.85 4.67
C ILE A 76 4.40 -6.51 4.25
N THR A 77 5.28 -7.53 4.15
CA THR A 77 6.68 -7.32 3.77
C THR A 77 6.78 -6.62 2.41
N SER A 78 5.93 -7.02 1.46
CA SER A 78 5.88 -6.44 0.13
C SER A 78 5.18 -5.08 0.07
N ALA A 79 4.16 -4.81 0.89
CA ALA A 79 3.51 -3.50 0.91
C ALA A 79 4.47 -2.38 1.35
N ILE A 80 5.43 -2.68 2.23
CA ILE A 80 6.51 -1.76 2.60
C ILE A 80 7.35 -1.40 1.35
N GLY A 81 7.78 -2.41 0.60
CA GLY A 81 8.58 -2.18 -0.60
C GLY A 81 7.77 -1.52 -1.73
N ALA A 82 6.53 -1.92 -1.91
CA ALA A 82 5.61 -1.36 -2.89
C ALA A 82 5.36 0.13 -2.66
N THR A 83 5.20 0.55 -1.39
CA THR A 83 5.08 1.97 -1.03
C THR A 83 6.35 2.73 -1.40
N ALA A 84 7.53 2.17 -1.12
CA ALA A 84 8.81 2.80 -1.48
C ALA A 84 9.00 2.89 -3.00
N ALA A 85 8.67 1.83 -3.74
CA ALA A 85 8.79 1.78 -5.19
C ALA A 85 7.83 2.79 -5.86
N ALA A 86 6.56 2.83 -5.45
CA ALA A 86 5.59 3.80 -5.97
C ALA A 86 5.98 5.24 -5.62
N SER A 87 6.51 5.48 -4.42
CA SER A 87 7.02 6.80 -4.00
C SER A 87 8.21 7.24 -4.87
N ALA A 88 9.06 6.29 -5.29
CA ALA A 88 10.20 6.52 -6.17
C ALA A 88 9.81 6.70 -7.65
N GLY A 89 8.63 6.22 -8.08
CA GLY A 89 8.16 6.42 -9.45
C GLY A 89 7.44 5.24 -10.10
N ALA A 90 7.37 4.07 -9.46
CA ALA A 90 6.66 2.92 -10.02
C ALA A 90 5.20 3.27 -10.31
N ALA A 91 4.70 2.80 -11.47
CA ALA A 91 3.41 3.19 -12.02
C ALA A 91 2.29 2.22 -11.63
N MET A 92 2.62 0.93 -11.46
CA MET A 92 1.68 -0.11 -11.09
C MET A 92 2.31 -1.08 -10.09
N LEU A 93 1.51 -1.59 -9.17
CA LEU A 93 1.95 -2.50 -8.11
C LEU A 93 1.18 -3.81 -8.22
N CYS A 94 1.90 -4.91 -8.47
CA CYS A 94 1.32 -6.25 -8.40
C CYS A 94 1.22 -6.62 -6.92
N TYR A 95 0.00 -6.90 -6.48
CA TYR A 95 -0.23 -7.30 -5.10
C TYR A 95 0.39 -8.67 -4.79
N VAL A 96 0.71 -8.85 -3.52
CA VAL A 96 1.20 -10.11 -2.95
C VAL A 96 0.22 -10.50 -1.85
N THR A 97 -0.16 -11.78 -1.83
CA THR A 97 -1.14 -12.28 -0.86
C THR A 97 -0.46 -12.78 0.42
N PRO A 98 -1.20 -13.00 1.52
CA PRO A 98 -0.66 -13.68 2.70
C PRO A 98 -0.08 -15.08 2.39
N LYS A 99 -0.65 -15.79 1.41
CA LYS A 99 -0.23 -17.15 1.00
C LYS A 99 0.89 -17.19 -0.03
N GLU A 100 1.49 -16.06 -0.37
CA GLU A 100 2.71 -16.07 -1.20
C GLU A 100 3.74 -17.03 -0.61
N HIS A 101 4.43 -17.78 -1.48
CA HIS A 101 5.36 -18.86 -1.12
C HIS A 101 4.76 -20.06 -0.36
N LEU A 102 3.45 -20.11 -0.14
CA LEU A 102 2.79 -21.15 0.66
C LEU A 102 1.68 -21.90 -0.09
N GLY A 103 0.95 -21.25 -0.99
CA GLY A 103 -0.09 -21.91 -1.78
C GLY A 103 -1.03 -20.95 -2.50
N LEU A 104 -2.10 -21.50 -3.08
CA LEU A 104 -3.10 -20.69 -3.77
C LEU A 104 -3.93 -19.87 -2.78
N PRO A 105 -4.14 -18.56 -3.03
CA PRO A 105 -4.95 -17.70 -2.19
C PRO A 105 -6.44 -18.06 -2.27
N ASP A 106 -7.14 -17.92 -1.15
CA ASP A 106 -8.61 -17.91 -1.12
C ASP A 106 -9.15 -16.46 -1.20
N SER A 107 -10.47 -16.30 -1.09
CA SER A 107 -11.12 -14.99 -1.20
C SER A 107 -10.67 -13.99 -0.13
N GLU A 108 -10.35 -14.46 1.08
CA GLU A 108 -9.92 -13.59 2.17
C GLU A 108 -8.45 -13.17 2.00
N ASP A 109 -7.60 -14.08 1.50
CA ASP A 109 -6.24 -13.74 1.10
C ASP A 109 -6.21 -12.69 0.00
N VAL A 110 -7.10 -12.82 -1.00
CA VAL A 110 -7.25 -11.85 -2.08
C VAL A 110 -7.68 -10.49 -1.54
N ARG A 111 -8.72 -10.44 -0.70
CA ARG A 111 -9.18 -9.20 -0.04
C ARG A 111 -8.05 -8.54 0.74
N THR A 112 -7.33 -9.31 1.54
CA THR A 112 -6.23 -8.82 2.38
C THR A 112 -5.10 -8.24 1.54
N GLY A 113 -4.66 -8.94 0.49
CA GLY A 113 -3.64 -8.45 -0.42
C GLY A 113 -4.08 -7.18 -1.15
N LEU A 114 -5.32 -7.12 -1.65
CA LEU A 114 -5.86 -5.95 -2.34
C LEU A 114 -5.89 -4.72 -1.43
N ILE A 115 -6.35 -4.87 -0.18
CA ILE A 115 -6.38 -3.75 0.78
C ILE A 115 -4.96 -3.30 1.14
N ALA A 116 -4.03 -4.22 1.36
CA ALA A 116 -2.63 -3.89 1.64
C ALA A 116 -2.00 -3.03 0.51
N TYR A 117 -2.28 -3.38 -0.75
CA TYR A 117 -1.73 -2.64 -1.89
C TYR A 117 -2.47 -1.35 -2.22
N LYS A 118 -3.78 -1.25 -1.93
CA LYS A 118 -4.48 0.04 -1.96
C LYS A 118 -3.91 1.00 -0.92
N ILE A 119 -3.57 0.52 0.27
CA ILE A 119 -2.89 1.32 1.30
C ILE A 119 -1.52 1.77 0.80
N ALA A 120 -0.71 0.86 0.26
CA ALA A 120 0.62 1.18 -0.25
C ALA A 120 0.59 2.23 -1.39
N ALA A 121 -0.31 2.05 -2.36
CA ALA A 121 -0.50 3.00 -3.46
C ALA A 121 -0.95 4.38 -2.96
N HIS A 122 -1.96 4.43 -2.09
CA HIS A 122 -2.46 5.68 -1.52
C HIS A 122 -1.39 6.41 -0.71
N ALA A 123 -0.65 5.68 0.13
CA ALA A 123 0.45 6.25 0.91
C ALA A 123 1.53 6.87 0.02
N ALA A 124 1.86 6.21 -1.10
CA ALA A 124 2.79 6.75 -2.09
C ALA A 124 2.23 7.98 -2.81
N ASP A 125 0.94 8.00 -3.15
CA ASP A 125 0.28 9.15 -3.78
C ASP A 125 0.30 10.39 -2.85
N VAL A 126 0.05 10.18 -1.55
CA VAL A 126 0.17 11.24 -0.52
C VAL A 126 1.62 11.71 -0.40
N ALA A 127 2.59 10.79 -0.34
CA ALA A 127 4.02 11.12 -0.25
C ALA A 127 4.55 11.89 -1.47
N ARG A 128 3.96 11.62 -2.65
CA ARG A 128 4.28 12.33 -3.91
C ARG A 128 3.48 13.61 -4.11
N HIS A 129 2.69 14.02 -3.11
CA HIS A 129 1.86 15.21 -3.15
C HIS A 129 0.93 15.26 -4.38
N ARG A 130 0.36 14.10 -4.78
CA ARG A 130 -0.56 14.09 -5.92
C ARG A 130 -1.80 14.92 -5.59
N PRO A 131 -2.31 15.73 -6.54
CA PRO A 131 -3.47 16.58 -6.30
C PRO A 131 -4.67 15.77 -5.77
N GLY A 132 -5.23 16.19 -4.63
CA GLY A 132 -6.39 15.57 -4.00
C GLY A 132 -6.11 14.26 -3.24
N ALA A 133 -4.88 13.72 -3.26
CA ALA A 133 -4.58 12.44 -2.60
C ALA A 133 -4.83 12.49 -1.08
N ARG A 134 -4.58 13.62 -0.43
CA ARG A 134 -4.75 13.80 1.02
C ARG A 134 -6.19 14.12 1.45
N ASP A 135 -7.06 14.51 0.53
CA ASP A 135 -8.41 14.99 0.87
C ASP A 135 -9.23 13.94 1.63
N LEU A 136 -9.06 12.66 1.27
CA LEU A 136 -9.71 11.54 1.94
C LEU A 136 -9.19 11.34 3.36
N ASP A 137 -7.88 11.46 3.59
CA ASP A 137 -7.26 11.38 4.93
C ASP A 137 -7.72 12.52 5.83
N ASP A 138 -7.77 13.74 5.31
CA ASP A 138 -8.19 14.92 6.08
C ASP A 138 -9.69 14.83 6.43
N ALA A 139 -10.54 14.35 5.50
CA ALA A 139 -11.95 14.07 5.78
C ALA A 139 -12.12 12.95 6.83
N MET A 140 -11.31 11.89 6.76
CA MET A 140 -11.26 10.82 7.75
C MET A 140 -10.85 11.34 9.14
N ALA A 141 -9.87 12.25 9.20
CA ALA A 141 -9.44 12.87 10.44
C ALA A 141 -10.54 13.73 11.08
N VAL A 142 -11.30 14.48 10.27
CA VAL A 142 -12.48 15.23 10.75
C VAL A 142 -13.55 14.30 11.29
N ALA A 143 -13.89 13.22 10.58
CA ALA A 143 -14.87 12.22 11.04
C ALA A 143 -14.45 11.59 12.39
N ARG A 144 -13.18 11.17 12.51
CA ARG A 144 -12.59 10.62 13.74
C ARG A 144 -12.66 11.61 14.90
N ARG A 145 -12.32 12.89 14.65
CA ARG A 145 -12.39 13.94 15.68
C ARG A 145 -13.81 14.13 16.18
N ASN A 146 -14.80 14.10 15.29
CA ASN A 146 -16.19 14.34 15.62
C ASN A 146 -16.94 13.09 16.11
N PHE A 147 -16.25 11.96 16.23
CA PHE A 147 -16.85 10.66 16.56
C PHE A 147 -18.00 10.26 15.61
N ASP A 148 -17.91 10.70 14.35
CA ASP A 148 -18.83 10.29 13.29
C ASP A 148 -18.41 8.92 12.76
N TRP A 149 -18.75 7.88 13.52
CA TRP A 149 -18.40 6.49 13.20
C TRP A 149 -18.92 6.06 11.83
N LYS A 150 -20.15 6.44 11.49
CA LYS A 150 -20.75 6.14 10.19
C LYS A 150 -19.89 6.72 9.07
N LYS A 151 -19.55 8.01 9.15
CA LYS A 151 -18.71 8.64 8.14
C LYS A 151 -17.30 8.07 8.11
N GLN A 152 -16.74 7.73 9.27
CA GLN A 152 -15.44 7.08 9.37
C GLN A 152 -15.41 5.73 8.64
N PHE A 153 -16.47 4.93 8.73
CA PHE A 153 -16.57 3.66 8.00
C PHE A 153 -16.75 3.90 6.50
N GLU A 154 -17.61 4.83 6.10
CA GLU A 154 -17.82 5.17 4.68
C GLU A 154 -16.54 5.64 3.96
N LEU A 155 -15.65 6.32 4.68
CA LEU A 155 -14.41 6.85 4.14
C LEU A 155 -13.24 5.84 4.16
N SER A 156 -13.39 4.66 4.78
CA SER A 156 -12.30 3.69 4.85
C SER A 156 -12.14 2.90 3.55
N LEU A 157 -10.95 2.33 3.33
CA LEU A 157 -10.67 1.47 2.17
C LEU A 157 -11.42 0.13 2.22
N ASP A 158 -11.85 -0.28 3.42
CA ASP A 158 -12.65 -1.47 3.68
C ASP A 158 -13.71 -1.16 4.76
N PRO A 159 -14.88 -0.62 4.36
CA PRO A 159 -15.94 -0.22 5.31
C PRO A 159 -16.51 -1.40 6.11
N ASP A 160 -16.55 -2.59 5.51
CA ASP A 160 -17.13 -3.76 6.15
C ASP A 160 -16.23 -4.29 7.26
N ARG A 161 -14.91 -4.39 7.00
CA ARG A 161 -13.94 -4.78 8.03
C ARG A 161 -13.85 -3.74 9.15
N ALA A 162 -13.93 -2.45 8.83
CA ALA A 162 -13.91 -1.38 9.83
C ALA A 162 -15.12 -1.46 10.77
N ARG A 163 -16.31 -1.74 10.23
CA ARG A 163 -17.54 -1.95 11.03
C ARG A 163 -17.45 -3.20 11.88
N GLU A 164 -17.06 -4.32 11.28
CA GLU A 164 -16.89 -5.61 11.96
C GLU A 164 -16.03 -5.47 13.23
N TYR A 165 -14.87 -4.83 13.12
CA TYR A 165 -13.95 -4.63 14.25
C TYR A 165 -14.48 -3.65 15.30
N PHE A 166 -15.19 -2.61 14.86
CA PHE A 166 -15.80 -1.67 15.80
C PHE A 166 -16.90 -2.35 16.61
N GLU A 167 -17.82 -3.05 15.95
CA GLU A 167 -18.96 -3.72 16.58
C GLU A 167 -18.52 -4.84 17.53
N ALA A 168 -17.51 -5.63 17.14
CA ALA A 168 -16.96 -6.70 17.98
C ALA A 168 -16.48 -6.22 19.36
N CYS A 169 -16.05 -4.95 19.46
CA CYS A 169 -15.44 -4.39 20.66
C CYS A 169 -16.31 -3.33 21.37
N ASN A 170 -17.40 -2.87 20.75
CA ASN A 170 -18.23 -1.75 21.23
C ASN A 170 -19.73 -2.15 21.35
N VAL A 171 -19.98 -3.36 21.85
CA VAL A 171 -21.32 -3.99 21.93
C VAL A 171 -22.31 -3.24 22.83
N SER A 172 -21.83 -2.42 23.78
CA SER A 172 -22.64 -1.82 24.85
C SER A 172 -22.90 -0.31 24.71
N HIS A 173 -22.66 0.31 23.55
CA HIS A 173 -22.82 1.76 23.36
C HIS A 173 -24.27 2.26 23.29
N SER A 174 -25.26 1.47 23.73
CA SER A 174 -26.68 1.86 23.70
C SER A 174 -27.01 3.08 24.56
N ASP A 175 -26.19 3.40 25.57
CA ASP A 175 -26.50 4.44 26.57
C ASP A 175 -25.53 5.64 26.58
N ASP A 176 -24.45 5.61 25.79
CA ASP A 176 -23.42 6.65 25.81
C ASP A 176 -23.25 7.32 24.44
N LYS A 177 -22.97 8.62 24.41
CA LYS A 177 -23.04 9.52 23.23
C LYS A 177 -22.05 9.22 22.08
N GLY A 178 -21.51 8.00 21.98
CA GLY A 178 -20.61 7.58 20.92
C GLY A 178 -19.27 8.31 20.91
N ASP A 179 -18.94 9.13 21.92
CA ASP A 179 -17.78 10.03 21.94
C ASP A 179 -16.47 9.36 22.41
N PHE A 180 -16.37 8.03 22.28
CA PHE A 180 -15.17 7.23 22.55
C PHE A 180 -15.31 5.80 21.98
N CYS A 181 -14.17 5.11 21.80
CA CYS A 181 -14.11 3.66 21.57
C CYS A 181 -13.60 2.90 22.80
N SER A 182 -13.73 1.57 22.76
CA SER A 182 -13.28 0.65 23.80
C SER A 182 -11.78 0.70 24.10
N MET A 183 -10.93 1.16 23.17
CA MET A 183 -9.46 1.17 23.35
C MET A 183 -9.01 1.99 24.57
N CYS A 184 -9.50 3.23 24.71
CA CYS A 184 -9.16 4.10 25.85
C CYS A 184 -10.33 4.28 26.83
N GLY A 185 -11.54 3.93 26.39
CA GLY A 185 -12.78 4.22 27.12
C GLY A 185 -13.06 5.72 27.29
N LYS A 186 -14.20 6.01 27.91
CA LYS A 186 -14.74 7.36 28.05
C LYS A 186 -13.79 8.35 28.76
N LYS A 187 -13.10 7.89 29.81
CA LYS A 187 -12.28 8.76 30.68
C LYS A 187 -10.96 9.18 30.04
N PHE A 188 -10.34 8.31 29.25
CA PHE A 188 -8.98 8.50 28.75
C PHE A 188 -8.89 8.74 27.24
N CYS A 189 -10.03 8.89 26.55
CA CYS A 189 -10.03 9.25 25.13
C CYS A 189 -9.37 10.61 24.90
N ALA A 190 -8.22 10.61 24.22
CA ALA A 190 -7.44 11.80 23.93
C ALA A 190 -8.22 12.81 23.07
N MET A 191 -8.94 12.34 22.03
CA MET A 191 -9.72 13.21 21.14
C MET A 191 -10.84 13.94 21.88
N ARG A 192 -11.57 13.22 22.74
CA ARG A 192 -12.63 13.79 23.58
C ARG A 192 -12.08 14.81 24.56
N ASN A 193 -10.94 14.51 25.18
CA ASN A 193 -10.29 15.43 26.11
C ASN A 193 -9.75 16.67 25.38
N SER A 194 -9.20 16.52 24.18
CA SER A 194 -8.76 17.64 23.35
C SER A 194 -9.92 18.56 22.94
N GLN A 195 -11.08 18.02 22.55
CA GLN A 195 -12.28 18.82 22.23
C GLN A 195 -12.83 19.62 23.43
N LYS A 196 -12.51 19.25 24.67
CA LYS A 196 -12.90 20.05 25.84
C LYS A 196 -11.95 21.22 26.10
N LEU A 197 -10.75 21.18 25.52
CA LEU A 197 -9.71 22.20 25.69
C LEU A 197 -9.72 23.25 24.56
N THR A 198 -10.39 22.96 23.43
CA THR A 198 -10.49 23.81 22.24
C THR A 198 -11.94 24.10 21.94
#